data_AF-A0A1X7R2A9-F1
#
_entry.id   AF-A0A1X7R2A9-F1
#
_cell.length_a   1.000
_cell.length_b   1.000
_cell.length_c   1.000
_cell.angle_alpha   90.00
_cell.angle_beta   90.00
_cell.angle_gamma   90.00
#
_symmetry.space_group_name_H-M   'P 1'
#
loop_
_entity.id
_entity.type
_entity.pdbx_description
1 polymer ?
#
loop_
_entity_poly.entity_id
_entity_poly.type
_entity_poly.pdbx_seq_one_letter_code
_entity_poly.pdbx_strand_id
1 'polypeptide(L)'
;MADNSTFQEGFNSTYSDNFNGTFNGTFNGTYSNNTNGTFTDTEEKVETIPISFYTPIIYAVILIVSLIVFARRYKESRLQKLAEQPEIFDEHDAKELYFELKEMSTKEKIHEKVLKAALLNRGAEAIRRTLKLKELGPQIELMYKNGSVGEDYWERFQAETKFVEVEFRDTIQESENLQPGWPKMFAALCQEICFNQALSRRYQSILKRKEICIKEWELKLNSDGTLAK
;
A
#
# COMPACT_ATOMS: atom_id res chain seq x y z
N MET A 1 -17.59 35.40 -22.86
CA MET A 1 -17.40 34.81 -21.51
C MET A 1 -17.13 33.34 -21.77
N ALA A 2 -15.84 33.00 -21.88
CA ALA A 2 -15.38 31.82 -22.60
C ALA A 2 -15.45 30.54 -21.77
N ASP A 3 -15.99 29.53 -22.46
CA ASP A 3 -15.96 28.07 -22.35
C ASP A 3 -15.02 27.35 -21.35
N ASN A 4 -15.65 26.44 -20.62
CA ASN A 4 -15.43 24.99 -20.58
C ASN A 4 -14.06 24.45 -21.07
N SER A 5 -13.42 23.61 -20.25
CA SER A 5 -12.52 22.58 -20.79
C SER A 5 -12.48 21.33 -19.92
N THR A 6 -12.85 20.23 -20.57
CA THR A 6 -12.61 18.85 -20.16
C THR A 6 -11.27 18.40 -20.77
N PHE A 7 -10.38 17.90 -19.91
CA PHE A 7 -9.51 16.72 -20.08
C PHE A 7 -8.50 16.62 -21.26
N GLN A 8 -7.22 16.41 -20.91
CA GLN A 8 -6.24 15.64 -21.68
C GLN A 8 -5.33 14.87 -20.70
N GLU A 9 -5.10 13.60 -21.05
CA GLU A 9 -4.34 12.56 -20.34
C GLU A 9 -2.82 12.70 -20.46
N GLY A 10 -2.12 12.06 -19.51
CA GLY A 10 -0.99 11.18 -19.86
C GLY A 10 0.43 11.75 -19.77
N PHE A 11 1.22 11.20 -18.84
CA PHE A 11 2.42 10.36 -19.09
C PHE A 11 3.52 10.55 -18.04
N ASN A 12 3.92 9.41 -17.46
CA ASN A 12 5.21 9.02 -16.85
C ASN A 12 6.26 10.10 -16.53
N SER A 13 6.79 10.12 -15.30
CA SER A 13 8.24 9.97 -15.12
C SER A 13 8.67 9.69 -13.67
N THR A 14 9.63 8.78 -13.61
CA THR A 14 10.72 8.55 -12.64
C THR A 14 10.95 9.65 -11.59
N TYR A 15 10.91 9.27 -10.32
CA TYR A 15 11.41 10.11 -9.22
C TYR A 15 12.93 10.26 -9.35
N SER A 16 13.38 11.46 -9.71
CA SER A 16 14.77 11.90 -9.59
C SER A 16 14.91 12.84 -8.39
N ASP A 17 15.53 12.38 -7.31
CA ASP A 17 15.93 13.25 -6.21
C ASP A 17 17.28 13.89 -6.55
N ASN A 18 17.23 15.10 -7.12
CA ASN A 18 18.41 15.96 -7.25
C ASN A 18 18.63 16.70 -5.93
N PHE A 19 19.62 16.27 -5.15
CA PHE A 19 20.07 17.01 -3.97
C PHE A 19 21.02 18.13 -4.42
N ASN A 20 20.50 19.34 -4.55
CA ASN A 20 21.27 20.53 -4.91
C ASN A 20 21.66 21.29 -3.63
N GLY A 21 22.78 20.89 -3.02
CA GLY A 21 23.37 21.58 -1.88
C GLY A 21 24.64 22.34 -2.29
N THR A 22 24.57 23.66 -2.37
CA THR A 22 25.75 24.52 -2.58
C THR A 22 26.48 24.69 -1.25
N PHE A 23 27.62 24.03 -1.09
CA PHE A 23 28.51 24.26 0.05
C PHE A 23 29.40 25.48 -0.24
N ASN A 24 29.18 26.57 0.47
CA ASN A 24 29.98 27.79 0.36
C ASN A 24 30.86 27.91 1.62
N GLY A 25 32.11 27.44 1.53
CA GLY A 25 33.10 27.55 2.59
C GLY A 25 34.30 28.37 2.14
N THR A 26 34.53 29.52 2.77
CA THR A 26 35.73 30.34 2.56
C THR A 26 36.88 29.80 3.41
N PHE A 27 37.90 29.21 2.78
CA PHE A 27 39.11 28.80 3.48
C PHE A 27 40.12 29.96 3.47
N ASN A 28 40.35 30.57 4.63
CA ASN A 28 41.34 31.63 4.80
C ASN A 28 42.54 31.08 5.57
N GLY A 29 43.60 30.69 4.85
CA GLY A 29 44.86 30.21 5.42
C GLY A 29 45.99 31.17 5.10
N THR A 30 46.46 31.91 6.09
CA THR A 30 47.66 32.75 5.98
C THR A 30 48.89 31.88 6.23
N TYR A 31 49.68 31.60 5.20
CA TYR A 31 50.98 30.94 5.34
C TYR A 31 52.05 31.98 5.67
N SER A 32 52.56 31.96 6.90
CA SER A 32 53.74 32.72 7.31
C SER A 32 54.95 31.80 7.21
N ASN A 33 55.83 32.06 6.24
CA ASN A 33 57.15 31.44 6.20
C ASN A 33 58.18 32.45 6.72
N ASN A 34 58.72 32.18 7.90
CA ASN A 34 59.97 32.75 8.36
C ASN A 34 60.80 31.65 9.01
N THR A 35 61.86 31.23 8.34
CA THR A 35 63.08 30.74 8.99
C THR A 35 64.26 30.88 8.01
N ASN A 36 65.22 31.73 8.37
CA ASN A 36 66.59 31.62 7.89
C ASN A 36 67.36 30.78 8.90
N GLY A 37 67.77 29.57 8.50
CA GLY A 37 68.60 28.69 9.32
C GLY A 37 69.45 27.80 8.42
N THR A 38 70.77 28.00 8.48
CA THR A 38 71.77 27.16 7.82
C THR A 38 72.04 25.94 8.70
N PHE A 39 71.82 24.72 8.19
CA PHE A 39 72.29 23.49 8.82
C PHE A 39 72.69 22.46 7.76
N THR A 40 73.86 21.86 7.95
CA THR A 40 74.60 20.95 7.07
C THR A 40 74.25 19.48 7.28
N ASP A 41 74.37 18.70 6.20
CA ASP A 41 74.48 17.24 6.06
C ASP A 41 73.52 16.31 6.83
N THR A 42 72.73 15.53 6.08
CA THR A 42 72.93 14.08 5.88
C THR A 42 71.80 13.58 4.97
N GLU A 43 72.15 13.02 3.80
CA GLU A 43 71.20 12.34 2.92
C GLU A 43 70.71 11.04 3.57
N GLU A 44 69.54 11.06 4.22
CA GLU A 44 68.72 9.85 4.36
C GLU A 44 67.63 9.87 3.28
N LYS A 45 67.83 9.04 2.26
CA LYS A 45 66.88 8.84 1.17
C LYS A 45 65.68 8.06 1.71
N VAL A 46 64.71 8.76 2.30
CA VAL A 46 63.40 8.19 2.59
C VAL A 46 62.76 7.88 1.24
N GLU A 47 62.70 6.61 0.88
CA GLU A 47 61.91 6.13 -0.26
C GLU A 47 60.44 6.45 0.05
N THR A 48 59.99 7.61 -0.43
CA THR A 48 58.58 7.94 -0.45
C THR A 48 57.94 7.01 -1.47
N ILE A 49 57.28 5.96 -0.97
CA ILE A 49 56.38 5.16 -1.80
C ILE A 49 55.36 6.16 -2.34
N PRO A 50 55.31 6.43 -3.67
CA PRO A 50 54.35 7.38 -4.20
C PRO A 50 52.97 6.78 -3.95
N ILE A 51 52.25 7.34 -2.97
CA ILE A 51 50.89 6.96 -2.67
C ILE A 51 50.09 7.31 -3.92
N SER A 52 49.86 6.30 -4.75
CA SER A 52 49.24 6.49 -6.06
C SER A 52 47.82 6.99 -5.87
N PHE A 53 47.39 7.89 -6.76
CA PHE A 53 46.04 8.46 -6.83
C PHE A 53 44.91 7.40 -6.81
N TYR A 54 45.25 6.14 -7.15
CA TYR A 54 44.34 5.01 -7.15
C TYR A 54 43.91 4.55 -5.75
N THR A 55 44.73 4.73 -4.71
CA THR A 55 44.41 4.28 -3.34
C THR A 55 43.11 4.88 -2.78
N PRO A 56 42.89 6.21 -2.81
CA PRO A 56 41.62 6.79 -2.35
C PRO A 56 40.43 6.38 -3.22
N ILE A 57 40.62 6.18 -4.53
CA ILE A 57 39.56 5.74 -5.45
C ILE A 57 39.14 4.30 -5.13
N ILE A 58 40.11 3.39 -4.94
CA ILE A 58 39.85 1.99 -4.58
C ILE A 58 39.10 1.91 -3.26
N TYR A 59 39.47 2.73 -2.27
CA TYR A 59 38.75 2.80 -1.00
C TYR A 59 37.28 3.23 -1.17
N ALA A 60 37.03 4.26 -1.98
CA ALA A 60 35.68 4.72 -2.28
C ALA A 60 34.84 3.64 -3.00
N VAL A 61 35.44 2.92 -3.96
CA VAL A 61 34.77 1.82 -4.67
C VAL A 61 34.38 0.69 -3.72
N ILE A 62 35.28 0.28 -2.82
CA ILE A 62 35.00 -0.77 -1.82
C ILE A 62 33.87 -0.34 -0.87
N LEU A 63 33.85 0.93 -0.44
CA LEU A 63 32.75 1.46 0.37
C LEU A 63 31.41 1.44 -0.38
N ILE A 64 31.38 1.89 -1.64
CA ILE A 64 30.16 1.90 -2.44
C ILE A 64 29.64 0.47 -2.65
N VAL A 65 30.51 -0.47 -3.01
CA VAL A 65 30.12 -1.87 -3.24
C VAL A 65 29.58 -2.50 -1.96
N SER A 66 30.26 -2.32 -0.82
CA SER A 66 29.80 -2.85 0.47
C SER A 66 28.47 -2.22 0.91
N LEU A 67 28.28 -0.91 0.69
CA LEU A 67 27.03 -0.22 0.98
C LEU A 67 25.87 -0.75 0.11
N ILE A 68 26.10 -0.98 -1.19
CA ILE A 68 25.09 -1.53 -2.09
C ILE A 68 24.68 -2.95 -1.66
N VAL A 69 25.65 -3.80 -1.33
CA VAL A 69 25.37 -5.18 -0.86
C VAL A 69 24.57 -5.15 0.44
N PHE A 70 24.97 -4.30 1.40
CA PHE A 70 24.24 -4.13 2.67
C PHE A 70 22.82 -3.60 2.45
N ALA A 71 22.66 -2.55 1.64
CA ALA A 71 21.37 -1.95 1.33
C ALA A 71 20.41 -2.95 0.67
N ARG A 72 20.90 -3.79 -0.25
CA ARG A 72 20.12 -4.86 -0.88
C ARG A 72 19.64 -5.88 0.16
N ARG A 73 20.56 -6.41 0.98
CA ARG A 73 20.21 -7.41 2.01
C ARG A 73 19.26 -6.85 3.07
N TYR A 74 19.47 -5.61 3.52
CA TYR A 74 18.57 -4.94 4.46
C TYR A 74 17.17 -4.73 3.85
N LYS A 75 17.11 -4.29 2.58
CA LYS A 75 15.84 -4.11 1.87
C LYS A 75 15.09 -5.43 1.68
N GLU A 76 15.77 -6.50 1.29
CA GLU A 76 15.17 -7.84 1.17
C GLU A 76 14.59 -8.32 2.51
N SER A 77 15.31 -8.11 3.61
CA SER A 77 14.86 -8.50 4.95
C SER A 77 13.64 -7.68 5.41
N ARG A 78 13.61 -6.37 5.09
CA ARG A 78 12.45 -5.50 5.30
C ARG A 78 11.24 -5.96 4.46
N LEU A 79 11.45 -6.31 3.19
CA LEU A 79 10.39 -6.76 2.30
C LEU A 79 9.78 -8.09 2.74
N GLN A 80 10.60 -9.03 3.23
CA GLN A 80 10.09 -10.29 3.77
C GLN A 80 9.21 -10.05 5.02
N LYS A 81 9.65 -9.17 5.93
CA LYS A 81 8.84 -8.79 7.10
C LYS A 81 7.52 -8.14 6.73
N LEU A 82 7.51 -7.31 5.69
CA LEU A 82 6.28 -6.71 5.17
C LEU A 82 5.38 -7.74 4.46
N ALA A 83 5.97 -8.72 3.77
CA ALA A 83 5.24 -9.78 3.08
C ALA A 83 4.63 -10.82 4.05
N GLU A 84 5.23 -11.02 5.22
CA GLU A 84 4.74 -11.94 6.26
C GLU A 84 3.64 -11.30 7.14
N GLN A 85 3.36 -10.01 6.97
CA GLN A 85 2.31 -9.37 7.77
C GLN A 85 0.95 -10.02 7.46
N PRO A 86 0.17 -10.39 8.50
CA PRO A 86 -1.14 -10.98 8.25
C PRO A 86 -2.04 -9.98 7.51
N GLU A 87 -3.05 -10.43 6.77
CA GLU A 87 -4.01 -9.53 6.11
C GLU A 87 -4.98 -8.94 7.16
N ILE A 88 -5.35 -7.66 7.08
CA ILE A 88 -6.27 -7.04 8.08
C ILE A 88 -7.69 -7.59 7.93
N PHE A 89 -8.06 -7.90 6.70
CA PHE A 89 -9.32 -8.56 6.39
C PHE A 89 -9.12 -10.07 6.32
N ASP A 90 -10.21 -10.77 6.59
CA ASP A 90 -10.29 -12.21 6.40
C ASP A 90 -10.24 -12.56 4.90
N GLU A 91 -10.03 -13.85 4.62
CA GLU A 91 -9.86 -14.41 3.28
C GLU A 91 -10.97 -13.94 2.31
N HIS A 92 -10.59 -13.69 1.05
CA HIS A 92 -11.44 -12.98 0.10
C HIS A 92 -12.29 -13.96 -0.72
N ASP A 93 -13.33 -14.51 -0.09
CA ASP A 93 -14.27 -15.47 -0.70
C ASP A 93 -14.76 -15.04 -2.09
N ALA A 94 -15.11 -13.75 -2.25
CA ALA A 94 -15.63 -13.22 -3.52
C ALA A 94 -14.59 -13.16 -4.66
N LYS A 95 -13.31 -13.00 -4.31
CA LYS A 95 -12.18 -12.95 -5.26
C LYS A 95 -11.85 -14.37 -5.70
N GLU A 96 -11.75 -15.28 -4.76
CA GLU A 96 -11.46 -16.70 -5.01
C GLU A 96 -12.57 -17.33 -5.85
N LEU A 97 -13.84 -17.14 -5.48
CA LEU A 97 -14.98 -17.63 -6.25
C LEU A 97 -14.99 -17.07 -7.69
N TYR A 98 -14.58 -15.81 -7.88
CA TYR A 98 -14.44 -15.26 -9.23
C TYR A 98 -13.32 -15.95 -10.03
N PHE A 99 -12.15 -16.16 -9.44
CA PHE A 99 -11.04 -16.84 -10.12
C PHE A 99 -11.34 -18.30 -10.38
N GLU A 100 -11.99 -18.99 -9.44
CA GLU A 100 -12.47 -20.36 -9.61
C GLU A 100 -13.46 -20.45 -10.78
N LEU A 101 -14.43 -19.54 -10.84
CA LEU A 101 -15.35 -19.44 -11.99
C LEU A 101 -14.63 -19.10 -13.29
N LYS A 102 -13.58 -18.27 -13.25
CA LYS A 102 -12.77 -17.94 -14.43
C LYS A 102 -11.98 -19.15 -14.92
N GLU A 103 -11.39 -19.93 -14.02
CA GLU A 103 -10.71 -21.20 -14.34
C GLU A 103 -11.69 -22.23 -14.90
N MET A 104 -12.86 -22.40 -14.27
CA MET A 104 -13.91 -23.27 -14.76
C MET A 104 -14.42 -22.83 -16.13
N SER A 105 -14.53 -21.53 -16.40
CA SER A 105 -14.98 -21.01 -17.71
C SER A 105 -14.05 -21.37 -18.86
N THR A 106 -12.78 -21.69 -18.56
CA THR A 106 -11.81 -22.16 -19.55
C THR A 106 -12.04 -23.63 -19.91
N LYS A 107 -12.56 -24.44 -18.96
CA LYS A 107 -12.80 -25.88 -19.11
C LYS A 107 -14.23 -26.19 -19.57
N GLU A 108 -15.20 -25.41 -19.10
CA GLU A 108 -16.63 -25.61 -19.32
C GLU A 108 -17.31 -24.34 -19.86
N LYS A 109 -18.41 -24.50 -20.59
CA LYS A 109 -19.18 -23.38 -21.15
C LYS A 109 -20.04 -22.72 -20.07
N ILE A 110 -19.43 -21.89 -19.23
CA ILE A 110 -20.15 -21.02 -18.29
C ILE A 110 -20.79 -19.85 -19.03
N HIS A 111 -22.00 -19.48 -18.64
CA HIS A 111 -22.69 -18.34 -19.22
C HIS A 111 -22.04 -17.01 -18.79
N GLU A 112 -21.77 -16.12 -19.74
CA GLU A 112 -21.08 -14.83 -19.53
C GLU A 112 -21.70 -13.96 -18.42
N LYS A 113 -23.04 -13.94 -18.31
CA LYS A 113 -23.75 -13.24 -17.21
C LYS A 113 -23.34 -13.70 -15.80
N VAL A 114 -22.99 -14.98 -15.62
CA VAL A 114 -22.54 -15.50 -14.33
C VAL A 114 -21.17 -14.92 -13.99
N LEU A 115 -20.26 -14.85 -14.96
CA LEU A 115 -18.94 -14.26 -14.78
C LEU A 115 -19.03 -12.75 -14.50
N LYS A 116 -19.92 -12.03 -15.19
CA LYS A 116 -20.20 -10.61 -14.92
C LYS A 116 -20.79 -10.39 -13.52
N ALA A 117 -21.72 -11.25 -13.08
CA ALA A 117 -22.30 -11.18 -11.74
C ALA A 117 -21.24 -11.47 -10.65
N ALA A 118 -20.36 -12.45 -10.88
CA ALA A 118 -19.25 -12.75 -9.98
C ALA A 118 -18.27 -11.58 -9.87
N LEU A 119 -17.94 -10.93 -11.00
CA LEU A 119 -17.08 -9.73 -10.98
C LEU A 119 -17.74 -8.57 -10.22
N LEU A 120 -19.06 -8.35 -10.39
CA LEU A 120 -19.79 -7.34 -9.63
C LEU A 120 -19.76 -7.63 -8.11
N ASN A 121 -19.85 -8.90 -7.71
CA ASN A 121 -19.75 -9.28 -6.30
C ASN A 121 -18.35 -9.01 -5.74
N ARG A 122 -17.29 -9.36 -6.49
CA ARG A 122 -15.90 -9.04 -6.15
C ARG A 122 -15.68 -7.53 -6.04
N GLY A 123 -16.18 -6.74 -7.01
CA GLY A 123 -16.09 -5.29 -7.02
C GLY A 123 -16.84 -4.64 -5.84
N ALA A 124 -18.03 -5.14 -5.50
CA ALA A 124 -18.81 -4.68 -4.35
C ALA A 124 -18.08 -4.95 -3.01
N GLU A 125 -17.46 -6.11 -2.85
CA GLU A 125 -16.65 -6.43 -1.66
C GLU A 125 -15.37 -5.58 -1.57
N ALA A 126 -14.68 -5.32 -2.69
CA ALA A 126 -13.53 -4.41 -2.72
C ALA A 126 -13.92 -2.97 -2.33
N ILE A 127 -15.07 -2.47 -2.82
CA ILE A 127 -15.62 -1.17 -2.40
C ILE A 127 -15.97 -1.18 -0.91
N ARG A 128 -16.60 -2.24 -0.40
CA ARG A 128 -16.92 -2.38 1.03
C ARG A 128 -15.66 -2.28 1.90
N ARG A 129 -14.59 -2.97 1.54
CA ARG A 129 -13.29 -2.91 2.23
C ARG A 129 -12.70 -1.51 2.16
N THR A 130 -12.73 -0.87 0.99
CA THR A 130 -12.26 0.51 0.79
C THR A 130 -12.98 1.51 1.69
N LEU A 131 -14.32 1.47 1.71
CA LEU A 131 -15.14 2.34 2.56
C LEU A 131 -14.82 2.13 4.04
N LYS A 132 -14.69 0.88 4.47
CA LYS A 132 -14.37 0.54 5.86
C LYS A 132 -12.98 1.03 6.27
N LEU A 133 -11.96 0.87 5.43
CA LEU A 133 -10.61 1.40 5.72
C LEU A 133 -10.59 2.93 5.79
N LYS A 134 -11.32 3.61 4.88
CA LYS A 134 -11.42 5.07 4.88
C LYS A 134 -12.13 5.61 6.13
N GLU A 135 -13.19 4.94 6.58
CA GLU A 135 -13.89 5.30 7.82
C GLU A 135 -13.02 5.09 9.07
N LEU A 136 -12.23 4.01 9.10
CA LEU A 136 -11.34 3.68 10.21
C LEU A 136 -10.03 4.50 10.22
N GLY A 137 -9.62 5.03 9.07
CA GLY A 137 -8.38 5.81 8.89
C GLY A 137 -8.10 6.84 10.00
N PRO A 138 -9.00 7.83 10.23
CA PRO A 138 -8.77 8.84 11.27
C PRO A 138 -8.73 8.27 12.69
N GLN A 139 -9.46 7.17 12.95
CA GLN A 139 -9.50 6.53 14.28
C GLN A 139 -8.17 5.82 14.56
N ILE A 140 -7.62 5.11 13.57
CA ILE A 140 -6.33 4.43 13.68
C ILE A 140 -5.19 5.44 13.76
N GLU A 141 -5.24 6.53 12.99
CA GLU A 141 -4.25 7.61 13.08
C GLU A 141 -4.21 8.24 14.48
N LEU A 142 -5.38 8.46 15.08
CA LEU A 142 -5.47 8.94 16.46
C LEU A 142 -4.87 7.94 17.46
N MET A 143 -5.20 6.64 17.33
CA MET A 143 -4.66 5.60 18.22
C MET A 143 -3.14 5.41 18.07
N TYR A 144 -2.61 5.60 16.86
CA TYR A 144 -1.19 5.57 16.58
C TYR A 144 -0.46 6.77 17.23
N LYS A 145 -1.00 7.99 17.09
CA LYS A 145 -0.45 9.19 17.76
C LYS A 145 -0.48 9.08 19.29
N ASN A 146 -1.49 8.41 19.84
CA ASN A 146 -1.60 8.14 21.27
C ASN A 146 -0.64 7.04 21.77
N GLY A 147 0.06 6.35 20.87
CA GLY A 147 0.95 5.23 21.21
C GLY A 147 0.24 3.93 21.60
N SER A 148 -1.09 3.84 21.41
CA SER A 148 -1.87 2.62 21.68
C SER A 148 -1.70 1.55 20.59
N VAL A 149 -1.25 1.95 19.39
CA VAL A 149 -1.04 1.09 18.22
C VAL A 149 0.43 1.12 17.84
N GLY A 150 1.04 -0.06 17.67
CA GLY A 150 2.45 -0.18 17.28
C GLY A 150 2.71 0.21 15.83
N GLU A 151 3.97 0.57 15.52
CA GLU A 151 4.43 0.93 14.18
C GLU A 151 4.13 -0.16 13.15
N ASP A 152 4.36 -1.42 13.51
CA ASP A 152 4.15 -2.56 12.60
C ASP A 152 2.70 -2.65 12.11
N TYR A 153 1.72 -2.36 12.99
CA TYR A 153 0.30 -2.37 12.62
C TYR A 153 -0.08 -1.15 11.77
N TRP A 154 0.53 0.00 12.04
CA TRP A 154 0.34 1.19 11.23
C TRP A 154 0.87 1.00 9.80
N GLU A 155 2.10 0.49 9.66
CA GLU A 155 2.66 0.15 8.34
C GLU A 155 1.76 -0.86 7.60
N ARG A 156 1.25 -1.89 8.31
CA ARG A 156 0.31 -2.87 7.77
C ARG A 156 -1.00 -2.24 7.30
N PHE A 157 -1.57 -1.31 8.06
CA PHE A 157 -2.80 -0.60 7.68
C PHE A 157 -2.61 0.24 6.41
N GLN A 158 -1.46 0.91 6.29
CA GLN A 158 -1.10 1.67 5.09
C GLN A 158 -0.89 0.76 3.88
N ALA A 159 -0.28 -0.41 4.08
CA ALA A 159 -0.11 -1.41 3.04
C ALA A 159 -1.47 -1.95 2.56
N GLU A 160 -2.33 -2.39 3.49
CA GLU A 160 -3.68 -2.90 3.19
C GLU A 160 -4.53 -1.88 2.41
N THR A 161 -4.47 -0.61 2.80
CA THR A 161 -5.19 0.46 2.08
C THR A 161 -4.77 0.53 0.61
N LYS A 162 -3.47 0.41 0.33
CA LYS A 162 -2.95 0.37 -1.04
C LYS A 162 -3.33 -0.92 -1.75
N PHE A 163 -3.28 -2.07 -1.07
CA PHE A 163 -3.66 -3.35 -1.66
C PHE A 163 -5.11 -3.38 -2.11
N VAL A 164 -6.04 -2.90 -1.28
CA VAL A 164 -7.47 -2.82 -1.62
C VAL A 164 -7.72 -1.83 -2.77
N GLU A 165 -6.98 -0.72 -2.83
CA GLU A 165 -7.07 0.22 -3.96
C GLU A 165 -6.58 -0.39 -5.28
N VAL A 166 -5.48 -1.13 -5.24
CA VAL A 166 -4.96 -1.87 -6.41
C VAL A 166 -5.96 -2.95 -6.82
N GLU A 167 -6.50 -3.72 -5.86
CA GLU A 167 -7.52 -4.74 -6.15
C GLU A 167 -8.75 -4.12 -6.82
N PHE A 168 -9.24 -2.98 -6.33
CA PHE A 168 -10.37 -2.28 -6.94
C PHE A 168 -10.03 -1.83 -8.36
N ARG A 169 -8.85 -1.26 -8.59
CA ARG A 169 -8.39 -0.88 -9.93
C ARG A 169 -8.33 -2.08 -10.88
N ASP A 170 -7.87 -3.23 -10.40
CA ASP A 170 -7.81 -4.46 -11.19
C ASP A 170 -9.23 -4.94 -11.56
N THR A 171 -10.22 -4.81 -10.67
CA THR A 171 -11.62 -5.13 -11.04
C THR A 171 -12.19 -4.21 -12.11
N ILE A 172 -11.82 -2.93 -12.10
CA ILE A 172 -12.21 -1.97 -13.14
C ILE A 172 -11.55 -2.36 -14.47
N GLN A 173 -10.26 -2.68 -14.47
CA GLN A 173 -9.56 -3.12 -15.68
C GLN A 173 -10.17 -4.43 -16.23
N GLU A 174 -10.49 -5.38 -15.35
CA GLU A 174 -11.13 -6.63 -15.74
C GLU A 174 -12.55 -6.41 -16.30
N SER A 175 -13.27 -5.39 -15.81
CA SER A 175 -14.57 -5.01 -16.35
C SER A 175 -14.49 -4.54 -17.80
N GLU A 176 -13.41 -3.81 -18.18
CA GLU A 176 -13.16 -3.41 -19.57
C GLU A 176 -12.87 -4.63 -20.45
N ASN A 177 -12.09 -5.59 -19.94
CA ASN A 177 -11.77 -6.83 -20.65
C ASN A 177 -13.02 -7.68 -20.94
N LEU A 178 -13.99 -7.70 -20.02
CA LEU A 178 -15.24 -8.44 -20.17
C LEU A 178 -16.23 -7.73 -21.10
N GLN A 179 -16.33 -6.40 -21.01
CA GLN A 179 -17.21 -5.62 -21.86
C GLN A 179 -16.65 -4.19 -22.05
N PRO A 180 -16.31 -3.80 -23.30
CA PRO A 180 -15.75 -2.48 -23.55
C PRO A 180 -16.74 -1.38 -23.20
N GLY A 181 -16.28 -0.35 -22.50
CA GLY A 181 -17.10 0.80 -22.08
C GLY A 181 -17.95 0.57 -20.83
N TRP A 182 -17.88 -0.60 -20.20
CA TRP A 182 -18.54 -0.89 -18.91
C TRP A 182 -17.92 -0.22 -17.67
N PRO A 183 -16.59 0.02 -17.57
CA PRO A 183 -15.92 0.58 -16.39
C PRO A 183 -16.55 1.86 -15.82
N LYS A 184 -17.03 2.75 -16.69
CA LYS A 184 -17.63 4.03 -16.31
C LYS A 184 -18.84 3.87 -15.38
N MET A 185 -19.65 2.83 -15.63
CA MET A 185 -20.84 2.52 -14.85
C MET A 185 -20.57 1.47 -13.77
N PHE A 186 -19.55 0.61 -13.98
CA PHE A 186 -19.18 -0.48 -13.09
C PHE A 186 -18.96 -0.03 -11.64
N ALA A 187 -18.17 1.03 -11.42
CA ALA A 187 -17.84 1.51 -10.07
C ALA A 187 -19.09 1.97 -9.29
N ALA A 188 -19.97 2.75 -9.95
CA ALA A 188 -21.22 3.22 -9.35
C ALA A 188 -22.16 2.05 -9.01
N LEU A 189 -22.32 1.09 -9.93
CA LEU A 189 -23.12 -0.11 -9.68
C LEU A 189 -22.58 -0.95 -8.52
N CYS A 190 -21.26 -1.16 -8.44
CA CYS A 190 -20.64 -1.89 -7.34
C CYS A 190 -20.90 -1.21 -5.99
N GLN A 191 -20.88 0.13 -5.95
CA GLN A 191 -21.18 0.91 -4.75
C GLN A 191 -22.65 0.73 -4.31
N GLU A 192 -23.60 0.81 -5.24
CA GLU A 192 -25.02 0.58 -4.97
C GLU A 192 -25.28 -0.86 -4.48
N ILE A 193 -24.66 -1.85 -5.13
CA ILE A 193 -24.75 -3.26 -4.72
C ILE A 193 -24.18 -3.45 -3.32
N CYS A 194 -23.03 -2.86 -3.01
CA CYS A 194 -22.42 -2.92 -1.68
C CYS A 194 -23.39 -2.37 -0.61
N PHE A 195 -24.02 -1.22 -0.84
CA PHE A 195 -24.98 -0.66 0.11
C PHE A 195 -26.24 -1.51 0.23
N ASN A 196 -26.76 -2.04 -0.87
CA ASN A 196 -27.92 -2.94 -0.83
C ASN A 196 -27.62 -4.25 -0.08
N GLN A 197 -26.45 -4.86 -0.32
CA GLN A 197 -25.99 -6.04 0.40
C GLN A 197 -25.86 -5.74 1.91
N ALA A 198 -25.27 -4.60 2.28
CA ALA A 198 -25.17 -4.18 3.68
C ALA A 198 -26.54 -3.98 4.34
N LEU A 199 -27.50 -3.37 3.63
CA LEU A 199 -28.88 -3.19 4.10
C LEU A 199 -29.58 -4.54 4.29
N SER A 200 -29.47 -5.44 3.33
CA SER A 200 -30.06 -6.78 3.39
C SER A 200 -29.49 -7.60 4.55
N ARG A 201 -28.17 -7.60 4.75
CA ARG A 201 -27.51 -8.25 5.90
C ARG A 201 -28.04 -7.70 7.23
N ARG A 202 -28.21 -6.38 7.34
CA ARG A 202 -28.79 -5.75 8.53
C ARG A 202 -30.24 -6.13 8.75
N TYR A 203 -31.06 -6.13 7.70
CA TYR A 203 -32.47 -6.53 7.76
C TYR A 203 -32.63 -7.97 8.26
N GLN A 204 -31.89 -8.92 7.68
CA GLN A 204 -31.92 -10.33 8.11
C GLN A 204 -31.46 -10.50 9.56
N SER A 205 -30.48 -9.71 10.01
CA SER A 205 -30.03 -9.77 11.41
C SER A 205 -31.09 -9.27 12.42
N ILE A 206 -32.06 -8.45 12.00
CA ILE A 206 -33.16 -8.00 12.89
C ILE A 206 -34.07 -9.17 13.23
N LEU A 207 -34.42 -9.99 12.23
CA LEU A 207 -35.25 -11.19 12.44
C LEU A 207 -34.57 -12.17 13.40
N LYS A 208 -33.29 -12.46 13.17
CA LYS A 208 -32.49 -13.33 14.06
C LYS A 208 -32.39 -12.75 15.48
N ARG A 209 -32.17 -11.44 15.62
CA ARG A 209 -32.13 -10.78 16.93
C ARG A 209 -33.46 -10.84 17.68
N LYS A 210 -34.59 -10.78 16.97
CA LYS A 210 -35.92 -10.97 17.56
C LYS A 210 -36.03 -12.33 18.24
N GLU A 211 -35.63 -13.40 17.54
CA GLU A 211 -35.67 -14.77 18.07
C GLU A 211 -34.76 -14.94 19.29
N ILE A 212 -33.53 -14.40 19.21
CA ILE A 212 -32.59 -14.42 20.34
C ILE A 212 -33.17 -13.69 21.56
N CYS A 213 -33.77 -12.51 21.35
CA CYS A 213 -34.36 -11.71 22.42
C CYS A 213 -35.53 -12.43 23.11
N ILE A 214 -36.41 -13.08 22.34
CA ILE A 214 -37.52 -13.88 22.88
C ILE A 214 -37.01 -15.00 23.77
N LYS A 215 -35.93 -15.67 23.34
CA LYS A 215 -35.31 -16.76 24.11
C LYS A 215 -34.63 -16.25 25.37
N GLU A 216 -33.82 -15.19 25.26
CA GLU A 216 -33.04 -14.65 26.37
C GLU A 216 -33.92 -14.06 27.47
N TRP A 217 -35.04 -13.44 27.09
CA TRP A 217 -35.98 -12.81 28.03
C TRP A 217 -37.19 -13.69 28.34
N GLU A 218 -37.18 -14.96 27.90
CA GLU A 218 -38.26 -15.94 28.11
C GLU A 218 -39.67 -15.39 27.78
N LEU A 219 -39.76 -14.56 26.73
CA LEU A 219 -40.99 -13.86 26.39
C LEU A 219 -41.99 -14.85 25.78
N LYS A 220 -43.15 -14.99 26.42
CA LYS A 220 -44.30 -15.68 25.83
C LYS A 220 -45.07 -14.68 24.99
N LEU A 221 -44.80 -14.64 23.68
CA LEU A 221 -45.53 -13.79 22.75
C LEU A 221 -46.73 -14.54 22.18
N ASN A 222 -47.90 -13.90 22.18
CA ASN A 222 -49.06 -14.33 21.42
C ASN A 222 -48.84 -14.09 19.92
N SER A 223 -49.68 -14.71 19.06
CA SER A 223 -49.65 -14.56 17.59
C SER A 223 -49.70 -13.11 17.09
N ASP A 224 -50.28 -12.25 17.90
CA ASP A 224 -50.56 -10.83 17.68
C ASP A 224 -49.42 -9.92 18.16
N GLY A 225 -48.31 -10.52 18.65
CA GLY A 225 -47.11 -9.81 19.09
C GLY A 225 -47.23 -9.18 20.48
N THR A 226 -48.31 -9.48 21.21
CA THR A 226 -48.51 -9.05 22.60
C THR A 226 -47.89 -10.05 23.59
N LEU A 227 -47.48 -9.58 24.76
CA LEU A 227 -47.00 -10.44 25.84
C LEU A 227 -48.19 -11.22 26.43
N ALA A 228 -48.05 -12.53 26.54
CA ALA A 228 -48.99 -13.38 27.28
C ALA A 228 -48.89 -13.00 28.77
N LYS A 229 -50.03 -12.58 29.34
CA LYS A 229 -50.17 -12.34 30.78
C LYS A 229 -50.11 -13.65 31.57
#